data_AF-A0A098ELI6-F1
#
_entry.id   AF-A0A098ELI6-F1
#
_cell.length_a   1.000
_cell.length_b   1.000
_cell.length_c   1.000
_cell.angle_alpha   90.00
_cell.angle_beta   90.00
_cell.angle_gamma   90.00
#
_symmetry.space_group_name_H-M   'P 1'
#
loop_
_entity.id
_entity.type
_entity.pdbx_description
1 polymer ?
#
loop_
_entity_poly.entity_id
_entity_poly.type
_entity_poly.pdbx_seq_one_letter_code
_entity_poly.pdbx_strand_id
1 'polypeptide(L)'
;MEEDIYSIELLHQGKYESWDFGGEEKRNEFFEDIKNNFKGHEIEDQENAEDTRIVQLSATSLQIKKDGVSQTVPYEWYDADSYEKILEYINNNYSE
;
A
#
# COMPACT_ATOMS: atom_id res chain seq x y z
N MET A 1 9.78 15.14 -18.92
CA MET A 1 8.96 15.69 -17.83
C MET A 1 8.97 14.59 -16.79
N GLU A 2 9.67 14.81 -15.67
CA GLU A 2 9.61 13.87 -14.55
C GLU A 2 8.34 14.23 -13.78
N GLU A 3 7.35 13.35 -13.86
CA GLU A 3 6.07 13.45 -13.18
C GLU A 3 6.21 12.81 -11.80
N ASP A 4 5.53 13.40 -10.80
CA ASP A 4 5.47 12.80 -9.47
C ASP A 4 4.69 11.49 -9.56
N ILE A 5 5.20 10.43 -8.93
CA ILE A 5 4.54 9.12 -8.93
C ILE A 5 3.81 8.95 -7.60
N TYR A 6 2.53 8.60 -7.66
CA TYR A 6 1.72 8.24 -6.51
C TYR A 6 1.21 6.82 -6.73
N SER A 7 1.54 5.90 -5.84
CA SER A 7 1.14 4.51 -5.99
C SER A 7 0.65 3.89 -4.69
N ILE A 8 -0.19 2.86 -4.82
CA ILE A 8 -0.41 1.88 -3.77
C ILE A 8 0.33 0.61 -4.17
N GLU A 9 1.01 -0.01 -3.22
CA GLU A 9 1.79 -1.23 -3.43
C GLU A 9 1.33 -2.31 -2.45
N LEU A 10 1.29 -3.55 -2.93
CA LEU A 10 0.98 -4.73 -2.13
C LEU A 10 2.13 -5.74 -2.25
N LEU A 11 2.78 -6.04 -1.13
CA LEU A 11 3.93 -6.92 -1.05
C LEU A 11 3.61 -8.14 -0.17
N HIS A 12 3.88 -9.35 -0.68
CA HIS A 12 3.76 -10.59 0.07
C HIS A 12 4.69 -11.68 -0.47
N GLN A 13 5.62 -12.20 0.34
CA GLN A 13 6.53 -13.30 -0.03
C GLN A 13 7.21 -13.15 -1.42
N GLY A 14 7.63 -11.94 -1.78
CA GLY A 14 8.25 -11.64 -3.07
C GLY A 14 7.28 -11.45 -4.24
N LYS A 15 5.96 -11.63 -4.03
CA LYS A 15 4.93 -11.09 -4.92
C LYS A 15 4.80 -9.58 -4.66
N TYR A 16 4.72 -8.81 -5.74
CA TYR A 16 4.61 -7.36 -5.71
C TYR A 16 3.61 -6.92 -6.77
N GLU A 17 2.63 -6.13 -6.35
CA GLU A 17 1.65 -5.49 -7.22
C GLU A 17 1.63 -3.99 -6.91
N SER A 18 1.41 -3.15 -7.93
CA SER A 18 1.38 -1.69 -7.80
C SER A 18 0.30 -1.09 -8.68
N TRP A 19 -0.36 -0.05 -8.16
CA TRP A 19 -1.37 0.73 -8.85
C TRP A 19 -1.03 2.21 -8.77
N ASP A 20 -0.96 2.88 -9.92
CA ASP A 20 -0.56 4.27 -10.03
C ASP A 20 -1.78 5.21 -10.01
N PHE A 21 -1.63 6.38 -9.42
CA PHE A 21 -2.70 7.36 -9.28
C PHE A 21 -2.24 8.68 -9.87
N GLY A 22 -3.18 9.38 -10.54
CA GLY A 22 -2.92 10.72 -11.09
C GLY A 22 -2.71 11.82 -10.02
N GLY A 23 -2.74 11.50 -8.73
CA GLY A 23 -2.53 12.46 -7.66
C GLY A 23 -2.52 11.85 -6.26
N GLU A 24 -1.88 12.57 -5.33
CA GLU A 24 -1.74 12.18 -3.93
C GLU A 24 -3.08 11.98 -3.21
N GLU A 25 -4.06 12.85 -3.48
CA GLU A 25 -5.39 12.81 -2.85
C GLU A 25 -6.13 11.53 -3.19
N LYS A 26 -6.26 11.20 -4.49
CA LYS A 26 -6.89 9.93 -4.94
C LYS A 26 -6.21 8.70 -4.34
N ARG A 27 -4.87 8.70 -4.32
CA ARG A 27 -4.07 7.61 -3.75
C ARG A 27 -4.34 7.45 -2.25
N ASN A 28 -4.38 8.55 -1.51
CA ASN A 28 -4.64 8.53 -0.07
C ASN A 28 -6.07 8.10 0.25
N GLU A 29 -7.05 8.61 -0.49
CA GLU A 29 -8.46 8.21 -0.34
C GLU A 29 -8.62 6.70 -0.54
N PHE A 30 -8.03 6.17 -1.61
CA PHE A 30 -8.12 4.74 -1.90
C PHE A 30 -7.33 3.89 -0.88
N PHE A 31 -6.17 4.36 -0.41
CA PHE A 31 -5.42 3.69 0.66
C PHE A 31 -6.21 3.59 1.96
N GLU A 32 -6.85 4.69 2.38
CA GLU A 32 -7.70 4.69 3.57
C GLU A 32 -8.98 3.86 3.38
N ASP A 33 -9.54 3.81 2.17
CA ASP A 33 -10.67 2.94 1.85
C ASP A 33 -10.31 1.46 2.01
N ILE A 34 -9.16 1.02 1.48
CA ILE A 34 -8.64 -0.34 1.68
C ILE A 34 -8.47 -0.61 3.18
N LYS A 35 -7.79 0.29 3.92
CA LYS A 35 -7.58 0.12 5.37
C LYS A 35 -8.88 -0.01 6.14
N ASN A 36 -9.89 0.80 5.81
CA ASN A 36 -11.20 0.74 6.47
C ASN A 36 -11.94 -0.56 6.15
N ASN A 37 -11.84 -1.07 4.91
CA ASN A 37 -12.46 -2.33 4.51
C ASN A 37 -11.81 -3.55 5.18
N PHE A 38 -10.51 -3.48 5.48
CA PHE A 38 -9.75 -4.55 6.14
C PHE A 38 -9.47 -4.29 7.62
N LYS A 39 -10.19 -3.36 8.26
CA LYS A 39 -10.02 -3.04 9.67
C LYS A 39 -10.31 -4.26 10.57
N GLY A 40 -9.44 -4.49 11.54
CA GLY A 40 -9.43 -5.67 12.40
C GLY A 40 -8.70 -6.88 11.80
N HIS A 41 -8.11 -6.74 10.61
CA HIS A 41 -7.23 -7.75 10.01
C HIS A 41 -5.75 -7.32 10.01
N GLU A 42 -5.46 -6.12 10.51
CA GLU A 42 -4.10 -5.63 10.71
C GLU A 42 -3.34 -6.43 11.79
N ILE A 43 -2.03 -6.57 11.59
CA ILE A 43 -1.13 -7.15 12.58
C ILE A 43 -0.80 -6.08 13.62
N GLU A 44 -1.36 -6.21 14.82
CA GLU A 44 -1.11 -5.27 15.93
C GLU A 44 0.31 -5.38 16.52
N ASP A 45 0.89 -6.59 16.50
CA ASP A 45 2.24 -6.86 17.04
C ASP A 45 3.27 -6.98 15.91
N GLN A 46 3.66 -5.82 15.37
CA GLN A 46 4.64 -5.74 14.30
C GLN A 46 6.04 -6.20 14.75
N GLU A 47 6.38 -6.12 16.04
CA GLU A 47 7.73 -6.47 16.52
C GLU A 47 8.00 -7.99 16.50
N ASN A 48 6.94 -8.81 16.55
CA ASN A 48 7.03 -10.27 16.55
C ASN A 48 6.48 -10.92 15.27
N ALA A 49 6.09 -10.12 14.27
CA ALA A 49 5.56 -10.63 13.01
C ALA A 49 6.68 -11.33 12.21
N GLU A 50 6.43 -12.56 11.78
CA GLU A 50 7.34 -13.24 10.86
C GLU A 50 7.19 -12.64 9.46
N ASP A 51 8.27 -12.09 8.87
CA ASP A 51 8.27 -11.49 7.51
C ASP A 51 7.66 -12.41 6.43
N THR A 52 7.76 -13.72 6.61
CA THR A 52 7.17 -14.69 5.66
C THR A 52 5.64 -14.74 5.75
N ARG A 53 5.04 -14.14 6.76
CA ARG A 53 3.61 -14.19 7.08
C ARG A 53 2.91 -12.84 7.01
N ILE A 54 3.63 -11.79 6.61
CA ILE A 54 3.04 -10.46 6.45
C ILE A 54 2.63 -10.19 5.01
N VAL A 55 1.59 -9.38 4.88
CA VAL A 55 1.20 -8.66 3.67
C VAL A 55 1.38 -7.20 3.99
N GLN A 56 2.24 -6.51 3.25
CA GLN A 56 2.42 -5.07 3.42
C GLN A 56 1.63 -4.34 2.34
N LEU A 57 0.73 -3.47 2.77
CA LEU A 57 0.08 -2.46 1.93
C LEU A 57 0.79 -1.13 2.16
N SER A 58 1.37 -0.52 1.14
CA SER A 58 2.04 0.79 1.24
C SER A 58 1.45 1.81 0.27
N ALA A 59 1.60 3.07 0.64
CA ALA A 59 1.08 4.20 -0.10
C ALA A 59 2.26 5.12 -0.45
N THR A 60 2.87 4.89 -1.61
CA THR A 60 4.12 5.51 -2.01
C THR A 60 3.87 6.82 -2.76
N SER A 61 4.65 7.85 -2.39
CA SER A 61 4.81 9.07 -3.17
C SER A 61 6.28 9.15 -3.54
N LEU A 62 6.61 9.30 -4.81
CA LEU A 62 7.96 9.58 -5.28
C LEU A 62 7.99 10.98 -5.89
N GLN A 63 8.58 11.94 -5.18
CA GLN A 63 8.72 13.33 -5.63
C GLN A 63 10.14 13.54 -6.17
N ILE A 64 10.31 13.45 -7.50
CA ILE A 64 11.63 13.43 -8.15
C ILE A 64 12.38 14.78 -7.99
N LYS A 65 11.68 15.89 -7.70
CA LYS A 65 12.25 17.24 -7.63
C LYS A 65 12.49 17.80 -6.24
N LYS A 66 12.21 17.07 -5.17
CA LYS A 66 12.40 17.56 -3.80
C LYS A 66 13.73 17.08 -3.24
N ASP A 67 14.68 18.01 -3.11
CA ASP A 67 15.91 17.81 -2.35
C ASP A 67 15.56 17.38 -0.92
N GLY A 68 15.74 16.09 -0.63
CA GLY A 68 15.53 15.52 0.70
C GLY A 68 14.82 14.17 0.66
N VAL A 69 15.61 13.10 0.73
CA VAL A 69 15.17 11.70 0.85
C VAL A 69 14.61 11.46 2.26
N SER A 70 13.43 11.99 2.53
CA SER A 70 12.63 11.60 3.68
C SER A 70 11.16 11.70 3.30
N GLN A 71 10.76 10.88 2.33
CA GLN A 71 9.35 10.56 2.15
C GLN A 71 9.03 9.42 3.10
N THR A 72 8.29 9.73 4.16
CA THR A 72 7.65 8.71 4.99
C THR A 72 6.57 8.06 4.13
N VAL A 73 6.76 6.79 3.79
CA VAL A 73 5.77 5.97 3.09
C VAL A 73 4.83 5.38 4.14
N PRO A 74 3.54 5.78 4.21
CA PRO A 74 2.57 5.11 5.05
C PRO A 74 2.45 3.66 4.61
N TYR A 75 2.40 2.74 5.57
CA TYR A 75 2.14 1.33 5.31
C TYR A 75 1.33 0.72 6.45
N GLU A 76 0.67 -0.38 6.14
CA GLU A 76 -0.07 -1.22 7.09
C GLU A 76 0.28 -2.68 6.83
N TRP A 77 0.37 -3.48 7.88
CA TRP A 77 0.65 -4.92 7.78
C TRP A 77 -0.60 -5.73 8.09
N TYR A 78 -0.82 -6.77 7.29
CA TYR A 78 -1.91 -7.73 7.44
C TYR A 78 -1.35 -9.15 7.45
N ASP A 79 -2.13 -10.09 7.97
CA ASP A 79 -1.80 -11.52 7.88
C ASP A 79 -1.72 -12.00 6.42
N ALA A 80 -0.88 -13.00 6.16
CA ALA A 80 -0.72 -13.67 4.86
C ALA A 80 -2.05 -14.05 4.19
N ASP A 81 -3.02 -14.51 4.99
CA ASP A 81 -4.34 -14.94 4.53
C ASP A 81 -5.19 -13.78 3.96
N SER A 82 -4.76 -12.53 4.17
CA SER A 82 -5.40 -11.33 3.64
C SER A 82 -4.93 -10.98 2.23
N TYR A 83 -3.82 -11.54 1.73
CA TYR A 83 -3.21 -11.15 0.45
C TYR A 83 -4.20 -11.18 -0.72
N GLU A 84 -4.81 -12.35 -0.97
CA GLU A 84 -5.71 -12.53 -2.12
C GLU A 84 -6.97 -11.67 -1.98
N LYS A 85 -7.45 -11.44 -0.75
CA LYS A 85 -8.65 -10.61 -0.50
C LYS A 85 -8.36 -9.13 -0.76
N ILE A 86 -7.21 -8.64 -0.29
CA ILE A 86 -6.78 -7.26 -0.52
C ILE A 86 -6.53 -7.05 -2.02
N LEU A 87 -5.84 -7.98 -2.67
CA LEU A 87 -5.59 -7.94 -4.11
C LEU A 87 -6.89 -7.91 -4.93
N GLU A 88 -7.84 -8.80 -4.63
CA GLU A 88 -9.15 -8.84 -5.28
C GLU A 88 -9.92 -7.54 -5.05
N TYR A 89 -9.93 -7.02 -3.81
CA TYR A 89 -10.57 -5.75 -3.49
C TYR A 89 -9.99 -4.60 -4.30
N ILE A 90 -8.66 -4.48 -4.33
CA ILE A 90 -7.99 -3.42 -5.09
C ILE A 90 -8.35 -3.52 -6.57
N ASN A 91 -8.21 -4.71 -7.18
CA ASN A 91 -8.48 -4.89 -8.60
C ASN A 91 -9.94 -4.61 -9.00
N ASN A 92 -10.90 -4.84 -8.10
CA ASN A 92 -12.31 -4.59 -8.35
C ASN A 92 -12.72 -3.13 -8.15
N ASN A 93 -12.00 -2.38 -7.33
CA ASN A 93 -12.37 -1.01 -6.95
C ASN A 93 -11.40 0.06 -7.48
N TYR A 94 -10.24 -0.35 -8.00
CA TYR A 94 -9.29 0.55 -8.62
C TYR A 94 -9.84 1.13 -9.92
N SER A 95 -9.79 2.46 -10.02
CA SER A 95 -10.07 3.21 -11.25
C SER A 95 -9.00 4.28 -11.45
N GLU A 96 -8.38 4.28 -12.62
CA GLU A 96 -7.36 5.25 -13.07
C GLU A 96 -7.83 6.72 -12.93
#